data_AF-A0A2D8APR2-F1
#
_entry.id   AF-A0A2D8APR2-F1
#
_cell.length_a   1.000
_cell.length_b   1.000
_cell.length_c   1.000
_cell.angle_alpha   90.00
_cell.angle_beta   90.00
_cell.angle_gamma   90.00
#
_symmetry.space_group_name_H-M   'P 1'
#
loop_
_entity.id
_entity.type
_entity.pdbx_description
1 polymer ?
#
loop_
_entity_poly.entity_id
_entity_poly.type
_entity_poly.pdbx_seq_one_letter_code
_entity_poly.pdbx_strand_id
1 'polypeptide(L)'
;ERQLETGTCSSYAVIPVDRSGEPDYMKAKVSLVDGSPGLTCGDAIDPSAEVTGFSSNVVYNNSTSCLNKFSDLHRCYELTLSWTWPDNEPQGELSWNLYRIEQRPDNVDLRYIDPIATNLANVPGEKGTFIELGTDFDGIKPYRTYYYILTPLDSVGNEYTIIDYPSKNVERVYIEDRYWDYNEYRVPEPPEPPEPPYGVQWLGDLNDYMQEESFQIAGIIMVLTIMINFIAVPLILMKRKRMVRVLAKRAANQPRDLDDEFEDFFK
;
A
#
# COMPACT_ATOMS: atom_id res chain seq x y z
N GLU A 1 -24.22 13.23 -29.46
CA GLU A 1 -24.15 13.58 -30.90
C GLU A 1 -22.74 13.30 -31.39
N ARG A 2 -22.52 12.98 -32.68
CA ARG A 2 -21.15 12.82 -33.20
C ARG A 2 -20.47 14.18 -33.20
N GLN A 3 -19.46 14.35 -32.34
CA GLN A 3 -18.58 15.52 -32.37
C GLN A 3 -17.94 15.62 -33.76
N LEU A 4 -17.82 16.84 -34.27
CA LEU A 4 -17.10 17.11 -35.52
C LEU A 4 -15.62 16.79 -35.30
N GLU A 5 -14.97 16.15 -36.27
CA GLU A 5 -13.52 15.89 -36.20
C GLU A 5 -12.75 17.23 -36.14
N THR A 6 -11.63 17.25 -35.42
CA THR A 6 -10.79 18.45 -35.25
C THR A 6 -10.52 19.14 -36.57
N GLY A 7 -10.81 20.44 -36.66
CA GLY A 7 -10.60 21.24 -37.86
C GLY A 7 -11.68 21.09 -38.94
N THR A 8 -12.68 20.23 -38.72
CA THR A 8 -13.88 20.17 -39.54
C THR A 8 -14.89 21.18 -39.01
N CYS A 9 -15.21 22.18 -39.84
CA CYS A 9 -16.22 23.17 -39.51
C CYS A 9 -17.50 22.91 -40.30
N SER A 10 -18.63 22.90 -39.60
CA SER A 10 -19.94 22.69 -40.21
C SER A 10 -20.87 23.87 -39.90
N SER A 11 -21.75 24.16 -40.86
CA SER A 11 -22.92 25.00 -40.60
C SER A 11 -24.16 24.22 -41.00
N TYR A 12 -25.21 24.40 -40.20
CA TYR A 12 -26.50 23.75 -40.43
C TYR A 12 -27.49 24.79 -40.90
N ALA A 13 -28.23 24.48 -41.97
CA ALA A 13 -29.37 25.27 -42.40
C ALA A 13 -30.64 24.44 -42.19
N VAL A 14 -31.56 24.97 -41.39
CA VAL A 14 -32.89 24.38 -41.17
C VAL A 14 -33.88 25.17 -42.01
N ILE A 15 -34.45 24.50 -43.01
CA ILE A 15 -35.43 25.10 -43.92
C ILE A 15 -36.76 24.36 -43.71
N PRO A 16 -37.83 25.06 -43.31
CA PRO A 16 -39.14 24.43 -43.21
C PRO A 16 -39.67 24.09 -44.60
N VAL A 17 -40.23 22.90 -44.73
CA VAL A 17 -40.93 22.42 -45.93
C VAL A 17 -42.42 22.30 -45.64
N ASP A 18 -43.24 22.64 -46.63
CA ASP A 18 -44.69 22.49 -46.53
C ASP A 18 -45.13 21.02 -46.75
N ARG A 19 -46.44 20.76 -46.64
CA ARG A 19 -47.00 19.41 -46.88
C ARG A 19 -46.92 18.95 -48.34
N SER A 20 -46.63 19.87 -49.25
CA SER A 20 -46.45 19.61 -50.68
C SER A 20 -44.99 19.29 -51.02
N GLY A 21 -44.06 19.49 -50.08
CA GLY A 21 -42.63 19.29 -50.25
C GLY A 21 -41.88 20.54 -50.73
N GLU A 22 -42.55 21.70 -50.80
CA GLU A 22 -41.93 22.96 -51.26
C GLU A 22 -41.22 23.66 -50.08
N PRO A 23 -39.91 23.98 -50.21
CA PRO A 23 -39.14 24.64 -49.15
C PRO A 23 -39.42 26.15 -49.06
N ASP A 24 -39.64 26.65 -47.83
CA ASP A 24 -39.81 28.08 -47.55
C ASP A 24 -38.45 28.71 -47.14
N TYR A 25 -37.70 29.17 -48.14
CA TYR A 25 -36.38 29.79 -47.95
C TYR A 25 -36.41 31.08 -47.11
N MET A 26 -37.54 31.78 -47.06
CA MET A 26 -37.66 33.04 -46.28
C MET A 26 -37.71 32.81 -44.78
N LYS A 27 -38.03 31.58 -44.36
CA LYS A 27 -38.01 31.14 -42.96
C LYS A 27 -36.82 30.25 -42.62
N ALA A 28 -35.87 30.12 -43.54
CA ALA A 28 -34.64 29.38 -43.28
C ALA A 28 -33.88 30.00 -42.10
N LYS A 29 -33.40 29.14 -41.20
CA LYS A 29 -32.50 29.49 -40.11
C LYS A 29 -31.16 28.81 -40.36
N VAL A 30 -30.07 29.52 -40.13
CA VAL A 30 -28.70 28.99 -40.23
C VAL A 30 -28.07 28.96 -38.84
N SER A 31 -27.08 28.09 -38.66
CA SER A 31 -26.23 28.09 -37.46
C SER A 31 -25.57 29.46 -37.28
N LEU A 32 -25.61 29.94 -36.04
CA LEU A 32 -25.02 31.21 -35.65
C LEU A 32 -23.86 30.94 -34.69
N VAL A 33 -22.78 31.71 -34.84
CA VAL A 33 -21.67 31.81 -33.89
C VAL A 33 -21.61 33.27 -33.47
N ASP A 34 -21.72 33.53 -32.16
CA ASP A 34 -21.79 34.88 -31.58
C ASP A 34 -22.85 35.80 -32.25
N GLY A 35 -24.01 35.22 -32.56
CA GLY A 35 -25.14 35.94 -33.16
C GLY A 35 -25.00 36.21 -34.67
N SER A 36 -23.89 35.83 -35.29
CA SER A 36 -23.65 35.97 -36.73
C SER A 36 -23.65 34.62 -37.44
N PRO A 37 -24.08 34.52 -38.71
CA PRO A 37 -23.95 33.29 -39.49
C PRO A 37 -22.50 32.83 -39.52
N GLY A 38 -22.26 31.62 -39.00
CA GLY A 38 -20.91 31.13 -38.76
C GLY A 38 -20.84 29.62 -38.87
N LEU A 39 -19.61 29.14 -39.05
CA LEU A 39 -19.27 27.73 -39.02
C LEU A 39 -18.92 27.37 -37.57
N THR A 40 -19.52 26.31 -37.04
CA THR A 40 -19.10 25.71 -35.77
C THR A 40 -18.04 24.66 -36.10
N CYS A 41 -16.83 24.87 -35.61
CA CYS A 41 -15.72 23.94 -35.78
C CYS A 41 -15.73 22.92 -34.65
N GLY A 42 -15.48 21.65 -34.99
CA GLY A 42 -15.15 20.64 -34.00
C GLY A 42 -13.78 20.93 -33.41
N ASP A 43 -13.73 21.04 -32.09
CA ASP A 43 -12.53 20.76 -31.33
C ASP A 43 -12.69 19.37 -30.71
N ALA A 44 -11.65 18.56 -30.85
CA ALA A 44 -11.55 17.24 -30.22
C ALA A 44 -10.15 17.04 -29.62
N ILE A 45 -9.42 18.14 -29.44
CA ILE A 45 -8.16 18.16 -28.72
C ILE A 45 -8.53 18.32 -27.25
N ASP A 46 -8.12 17.34 -26.44
CA ASP A 46 -8.28 17.45 -25.00
C ASP A 46 -7.26 18.44 -24.44
N PRO A 47 -7.64 19.27 -23.45
CA PRO A 47 -6.69 20.12 -22.76
C PRO A 47 -5.66 19.29 -21.99
N SER A 48 -4.44 19.80 -21.88
CA SER A 48 -3.28 19.09 -21.30
C SER A 48 -2.64 19.82 -20.12
N ALA A 49 -3.31 20.86 -19.62
CA ALA A 49 -2.85 21.64 -18.49
C ALA A 49 -2.61 20.79 -17.23
N GLU A 50 -1.58 21.17 -16.46
CA GLU A 50 -1.20 20.52 -15.22
C GLU A 50 -1.18 21.51 -14.06
N VAL A 51 -1.79 21.15 -12.93
CA VAL A 51 -1.69 21.94 -11.70
C VAL A 51 -0.31 21.82 -11.07
N THR A 52 0.02 22.76 -10.18
CA THR A 52 1.28 22.74 -9.44
C THR A 52 1.06 22.72 -7.94
N GLY A 53 1.93 22.03 -7.21
CA GLY A 53 1.87 21.95 -5.75
C GLY A 53 0.63 21.24 -5.21
N PHE A 54 0.09 20.28 -5.96
CA PHE A 54 -1.05 19.49 -5.49
C PHE A 54 -0.66 18.69 -4.26
N SER A 55 -1.36 18.92 -3.15
CA SER A 55 -1.04 18.36 -1.84
C SER A 55 -2.29 18.20 -0.99
N SER A 56 -2.18 17.33 0.02
CA SER A 56 -3.24 16.96 0.93
C SER A 56 -2.86 17.19 2.39
N ASN A 57 -3.85 17.49 3.23
CA ASN A 57 -3.71 17.56 4.68
C ASN A 57 -4.93 16.93 5.36
N VAL A 58 -4.72 15.95 6.22
CA VAL A 58 -5.79 15.21 6.91
C VAL A 58 -5.76 15.53 8.39
N VAL A 59 -6.91 15.91 8.94
CA VAL A 59 -7.10 16.25 10.36
C VAL A 59 -8.15 15.32 10.97
N TYR A 60 -7.84 14.76 12.14
CA TYR A 60 -8.78 13.96 12.92
C TYR A 60 -9.45 14.81 14.01
N ASN A 61 -10.77 14.80 14.05
CA ASN A 61 -11.57 15.55 15.01
C ASN A 61 -12.06 14.66 16.15
N ASN A 62 -11.32 14.62 17.26
CA ASN A 62 -11.68 13.85 18.45
C ASN A 62 -12.72 14.52 19.38
N SER A 63 -13.51 15.49 18.88
CA SER A 63 -14.52 16.14 19.70
C SER A 63 -15.72 15.22 19.97
N THR A 64 -16.29 15.35 21.16
CA THR A 64 -17.53 14.65 21.54
C THR A 64 -18.72 15.03 20.65
N SER A 65 -18.67 16.19 19.97
CA SER A 65 -19.71 16.61 19.04
C SER A 65 -19.76 15.74 17.79
N CYS A 66 -18.61 15.33 17.24
CA CYS A 66 -18.57 14.42 16.09
C CYS A 66 -19.08 13.02 16.46
N LEU A 67 -18.63 12.50 17.60
CA LEU A 67 -19.11 11.23 18.14
C LEU A 67 -20.63 11.24 18.36
N ASN A 68 -21.18 12.28 18.98
CA ASN A 68 -22.60 12.36 19.28
C ASN A 68 -23.48 12.44 18.02
N LYS A 69 -22.93 12.94 16.90
CA LYS A 69 -23.69 13.09 15.65
C LYS A 69 -23.83 11.78 14.88
N PHE A 70 -22.79 10.95 14.86
CA PHE A 70 -22.75 9.74 14.03
C PHE A 70 -22.61 8.43 14.80
N SER A 71 -22.31 8.49 16.10
CA SER A 71 -21.92 7.33 16.94
C SER A 71 -20.77 6.50 16.36
N ASP A 72 -19.99 7.11 15.46
CA ASP A 72 -18.90 6.48 14.71
C ASP A 72 -17.74 7.47 14.56
N LEU A 73 -16.65 7.20 15.26
CA LEU A 73 -15.45 8.05 15.24
C LEU A 73 -14.61 7.86 13.97
N HIS A 74 -14.83 6.79 13.19
CA HIS A 74 -14.16 6.61 11.91
C HIS A 74 -14.63 7.60 10.83
N ARG A 75 -15.70 8.36 11.10
CA ARG A 75 -16.21 9.43 10.23
C ARG A 75 -15.66 10.82 10.57
N CYS A 76 -14.90 10.93 11.66
CA CYS A 76 -14.43 12.21 12.19
C CYS A 76 -13.09 12.66 11.58
N TYR A 77 -12.95 12.49 10.28
CA TYR A 77 -11.78 12.92 9.51
C TYR A 77 -12.16 14.06 8.58
N GLU A 78 -11.27 15.03 8.42
CA GLU A 78 -11.40 16.15 7.50
C GLU A 78 -10.15 16.19 6.63
N LEU A 79 -10.34 16.16 5.31
CA LEU A 79 -9.28 16.28 4.33
C LEU A 79 -9.37 17.66 3.67
N THR A 80 -8.25 18.36 3.65
CA THR A 80 -8.07 19.57 2.85
C THR A 80 -7.08 19.27 1.72
N LEU A 81 -7.54 19.45 0.49
CA LEU A 81 -6.72 19.43 -0.72
C LEU A 81 -6.35 20.85 -1.11
N SER A 82 -5.13 21.05 -1.58
CA SER A 82 -4.67 22.35 -2.08
C SER A 82 -3.76 22.20 -3.29
N TRP A 83 -3.88 23.13 -4.23
CA TRP A 83 -3.07 23.18 -5.45
C TRP A 83 -3.02 24.62 -5.98
N THR A 84 -2.18 24.88 -6.98
CA THR A 84 -2.08 26.17 -7.67
C THR A 84 -2.52 26.01 -9.13
N TRP A 85 -3.40 26.88 -9.57
CA TRP A 85 -3.96 26.90 -10.92
C TRP A 85 -2.90 27.32 -11.96
N PRO A 86 -2.78 26.60 -13.09
CA PRO A 86 -1.87 26.97 -14.17
C PRO A 86 -2.41 28.13 -15.02
N ASP A 87 -1.56 28.66 -15.89
CA ASP A 87 -1.99 29.59 -16.94
C ASP A 87 -3.00 28.94 -17.88
N ASN A 88 -3.90 29.76 -18.45
CA ASN A 88 -4.87 29.30 -19.45
C ASN A 88 -4.15 28.85 -20.73
N GLU A 89 -4.74 27.87 -21.40
CA GLU A 89 -4.24 27.42 -22.69
C GLU A 89 -4.50 28.48 -23.79
N PRO A 90 -3.69 28.51 -24.87
CA PRO A 90 -3.90 29.44 -26.00
C PRO A 90 -5.31 29.38 -26.61
N GLN A 91 -5.99 28.24 -26.46
CA GLN A 91 -7.29 27.92 -27.00
C GLN A 91 -8.44 28.55 -26.20
N GLY A 92 -8.24 28.94 -24.94
CA GLY A 92 -9.28 29.57 -24.14
C GLY A 92 -9.13 29.39 -22.64
N GLU A 93 -10.18 29.80 -21.93
CA GLU A 93 -10.30 29.61 -20.49
C GLU A 93 -10.48 28.12 -20.15
N LEU A 94 -9.80 27.69 -19.10
CA LEU A 94 -9.92 26.33 -18.59
C LEU A 94 -10.88 26.30 -17.40
N SER A 95 -11.56 25.18 -17.27
CA SER A 95 -12.26 24.78 -16.06
C SER A 95 -11.74 23.41 -15.64
N TRP A 96 -12.06 22.96 -14.42
CA TRP A 96 -11.54 21.71 -13.90
C TRP A 96 -12.61 20.87 -13.23
N ASN A 97 -12.50 19.56 -13.41
CA ASN A 97 -13.27 18.57 -12.68
C ASN A 97 -12.34 17.84 -11.71
N LEU A 98 -12.87 17.51 -10.53
CA LEU A 98 -12.17 16.78 -9.49
C LEU A 98 -12.84 15.41 -9.32
N TYR A 99 -12.05 14.36 -9.46
CA TYR A 99 -12.48 12.97 -9.27
C TYR A 99 -11.77 12.37 -8.08
N ARG A 100 -12.39 11.33 -7.53
CA ARG A 100 -11.82 10.54 -6.43
C ARG A 100 -12.03 9.07 -6.71
N ILE A 101 -10.94 8.30 -6.67
CA ILE A 101 -10.96 6.84 -6.83
C ILE A 101 -10.15 6.17 -5.72
N GLU A 102 -10.51 4.94 -5.34
CA GLU A 102 -9.77 4.20 -4.29
C GLU A 102 -8.69 3.27 -4.86
N GLN A 103 -8.70 3.03 -6.17
CA GLN A 103 -7.72 2.19 -6.85
C GLN A 103 -6.65 3.05 -7.50
N ARG A 104 -5.41 2.56 -7.52
CA ARG A 104 -4.31 3.24 -8.20
C ARG A 104 -4.68 3.36 -9.69
N PRO A 105 -4.71 4.58 -10.26
CA PRO A 105 -4.97 4.73 -11.68
C PRO A 105 -3.78 4.24 -12.50
N ASP A 106 -4.06 3.30 -13.39
CA ASP A 106 -3.17 2.75 -14.40
C ASP A 106 -4.03 2.58 -15.66
N ASN A 107 -3.94 3.55 -16.57
CA ASN A 107 -4.79 3.68 -17.75
C ASN A 107 -6.30 3.62 -17.41
N VAL A 108 -6.70 4.36 -16.38
CA VAL A 108 -8.10 4.44 -15.94
C VAL A 108 -8.82 5.54 -16.70
N ASP A 109 -10.00 5.22 -17.21
CA ASP A 109 -10.88 6.13 -17.94
C ASP A 109 -11.93 6.72 -16.99
N LEU A 110 -11.81 8.02 -16.73
CA LEU A 110 -12.68 8.76 -15.79
C LEU A 110 -14.08 9.05 -16.36
N ARG A 111 -14.35 8.82 -17.64
CA ARG A 111 -15.68 9.07 -18.25
C ARG A 111 -16.83 8.30 -17.60
N TYR A 112 -16.51 7.22 -16.90
CA TYR A 112 -17.48 6.36 -16.22
C TYR A 112 -17.54 6.59 -14.71
N ILE A 113 -16.85 7.61 -14.20
CA ILE A 113 -16.76 7.94 -12.79
C ILE A 113 -17.41 9.31 -12.61
N ASP A 114 -18.26 9.44 -11.60
CA ASP A 114 -18.86 10.73 -11.30
C ASP A 114 -17.84 11.63 -10.59
N PRO A 115 -17.64 12.89 -11.04
CA PRO A 115 -16.77 13.84 -10.37
C PRO A 115 -17.36 14.26 -9.03
N ILE A 116 -16.49 14.47 -8.03
CA ILE A 116 -16.86 14.99 -6.72
C ILE A 116 -16.99 16.51 -6.71
N ALA A 117 -16.34 17.20 -7.65
CA ALA A 117 -16.57 18.61 -7.94
C ALA A 117 -16.42 18.88 -9.44
N THR A 118 -17.24 19.77 -9.97
CA THR A 118 -17.30 20.10 -11.41
C THR A 118 -17.17 21.58 -11.67
N ASN A 119 -16.67 21.97 -12.84
CA ASN A 119 -16.61 23.35 -13.30
C ASN A 119 -15.87 24.30 -12.33
N LEU A 120 -14.78 23.81 -11.74
CA LEU A 120 -13.89 24.63 -10.93
C LEU A 120 -13.21 25.65 -11.85
N ALA A 121 -13.43 26.94 -11.61
CA ALA A 121 -12.89 28.00 -12.45
C ALA A 121 -11.36 28.08 -12.32
N ASN A 122 -10.65 28.08 -13.45
CA ASN A 122 -9.21 28.27 -13.47
C ASN A 122 -8.88 29.76 -13.32
N VAL A 123 -8.29 30.14 -12.19
CA VAL A 123 -7.76 31.50 -11.99
C VAL A 123 -6.24 31.40 -11.89
N PRO A 124 -5.50 31.72 -12.96
CA PRO A 124 -4.05 31.51 -13.03
C PRO A 124 -3.28 32.07 -11.83
N GLY A 125 -2.44 31.23 -11.21
CA GLY A 125 -1.61 31.61 -10.06
C GLY A 125 -2.33 31.67 -8.71
N GLU A 126 -3.66 31.55 -8.68
CA GLU A 126 -4.41 31.43 -7.42
C GLU A 126 -4.34 30.00 -6.87
N LYS A 127 -4.49 29.87 -5.55
CA LYS A 127 -4.57 28.56 -4.90
C LYS A 127 -5.99 28.06 -4.88
N GLY A 128 -6.23 26.89 -5.47
CA GLY A 128 -7.45 26.13 -5.29
C GLY A 128 -7.43 25.34 -3.99
N THR A 129 -8.60 25.25 -3.34
CA THR A 129 -8.79 24.41 -2.15
C THR A 129 -10.08 23.61 -2.26
N PHE A 130 -10.05 22.38 -1.75
CA PHE A 130 -11.23 21.54 -1.63
C PHE A 130 -11.22 20.83 -0.27
N ILE A 131 -12.38 20.78 0.37
CA ILE A 131 -12.54 20.17 1.70
C ILE A 131 -13.51 19.00 1.56
N GLU A 132 -13.09 17.85 2.04
CA GLU A 132 -13.92 16.66 2.12
C GLU A 132 -14.03 16.17 3.56
N LEU A 133 -15.25 15.85 3.99
CA LEU A 133 -15.52 15.41 5.35
C LEU A 133 -15.84 13.91 5.34
N GLY A 134 -15.27 13.17 6.30
CA GLY A 134 -15.64 11.77 6.54
C GLY A 134 -17.08 11.59 7.02
N THR A 135 -17.73 12.70 7.40
CA THR A 135 -19.14 12.72 7.79
C THR A 135 -20.10 12.69 6.60
N ASP A 136 -19.61 12.95 5.39
CA ASP A 136 -20.42 12.96 4.17
C ASP A 136 -20.88 11.55 3.81
N PHE A 137 -21.93 11.44 2.98
CA PHE A 137 -22.53 10.14 2.62
C PHE A 137 -21.51 9.17 2.01
N ASP A 138 -20.65 9.71 1.16
CA ASP A 138 -19.52 9.02 0.55
C ASP A 138 -18.19 9.69 0.95
N GLY A 139 -18.05 10.06 2.23
CA GLY A 139 -16.86 10.73 2.74
C GLY A 139 -15.67 9.81 2.98
N ILE A 140 -14.50 10.43 3.21
CA ILE A 140 -13.25 9.73 3.56
C ILE A 140 -13.37 8.88 4.84
N LYS A 141 -12.56 7.82 4.90
CA LYS A 141 -12.51 6.87 6.01
C LYS A 141 -11.06 6.42 6.27
N PRO A 142 -10.72 6.06 7.52
CA PRO A 142 -9.40 5.51 7.84
C PRO A 142 -9.18 4.17 7.15
N TYR A 143 -7.90 3.79 7.03
CA TYR A 143 -7.43 2.55 6.38
C TYR A 143 -7.72 2.46 4.88
N ARG A 144 -8.00 3.60 4.24
CA ARG A 144 -8.25 3.69 2.79
C ARG A 144 -7.25 4.63 2.13
N THR A 145 -6.90 4.29 0.90
CA THR A 145 -6.11 5.15 0.01
C THR A 145 -7.04 5.72 -1.03
N TYR A 146 -7.04 7.04 -1.17
CA TYR A 146 -7.77 7.76 -2.19
C TYR A 146 -6.79 8.42 -3.15
N TYR A 147 -7.13 8.43 -4.43
CA TYR A 147 -6.44 9.18 -5.46
C TYR A 147 -7.37 10.28 -5.92
N TYR A 148 -6.97 11.52 -5.66
CA TYR A 148 -7.69 12.70 -6.12
C TYR A 148 -7.08 13.15 -7.43
N ILE A 149 -7.94 13.36 -8.42
CA ILE A 149 -7.53 13.58 -9.80
C ILE A 149 -8.20 14.85 -10.32
N LEU A 150 -7.39 15.81 -10.75
CA LEU A 150 -7.85 17.03 -11.41
C LEU A 150 -7.72 16.87 -12.92
N THR A 151 -8.81 17.00 -13.65
CA THR A 151 -8.82 16.98 -15.11
C THR A 151 -9.17 18.37 -15.63
N PRO A 152 -8.42 18.90 -16.61
CA PRO A 152 -8.78 20.13 -17.26
C PRO A 152 -9.95 19.89 -18.23
N LEU A 153 -10.84 20.86 -18.31
CA LEU A 153 -12.01 20.93 -19.17
C LEU A 153 -11.95 22.24 -19.96
N ASP A 154 -12.01 22.16 -21.28
CA ASP A 154 -11.99 23.35 -22.14
C ASP A 154 -13.37 24.05 -22.20
N SER A 155 -13.43 25.19 -22.88
CA SER A 155 -14.68 25.95 -23.08
C SER A 155 -15.73 25.24 -23.96
N VAL A 156 -15.34 24.20 -24.71
CA VAL A 156 -16.18 23.43 -25.64
C VAL A 156 -16.74 22.17 -24.97
N GLY A 157 -16.12 21.73 -23.87
CA GLY A 157 -16.45 20.53 -23.11
C GLY A 157 -15.54 19.33 -23.35
N ASN A 158 -14.37 19.50 -23.97
CA ASN A 158 -13.36 18.42 -24.07
C ASN A 158 -12.63 18.28 -22.74
N GLU A 159 -12.41 17.03 -22.34
CA GLU A 159 -11.80 16.68 -21.06
C GLU A 159 -10.83 15.51 -21.24
N TYR A 160 -9.60 15.69 -20.77
CA TYR A 160 -8.64 14.60 -20.75
C TYR A 160 -8.95 13.62 -19.61
N THR A 161 -9.52 12.47 -19.97
CA THR A 161 -10.12 11.53 -19.01
C THR A 161 -9.32 10.25 -18.77
N ILE A 162 -8.23 10.02 -19.52
CA ILE A 162 -7.36 8.85 -19.35
C ILE A 162 -6.20 9.21 -18.42
N ILE A 163 -6.16 8.59 -17.24
CA ILE A 163 -5.23 9.01 -16.18
C ILE A 163 -4.31 7.88 -15.73
N ASP A 164 -3.04 8.25 -15.55
CA ASP A 164 -1.96 7.41 -15.03
C ASP A 164 -1.35 8.00 -13.75
N TYR A 165 -0.90 7.13 -12.84
CA TYR A 165 -0.15 7.52 -11.64
C TYR A 165 1.31 7.01 -11.66
N PRO A 166 2.31 7.89 -11.44
CA PRO A 166 2.21 9.26 -10.93
C PRO A 166 2.01 10.36 -11.99
N SER A 167 1.26 11.41 -11.63
CA SER A 167 1.06 12.62 -12.44
C SER A 167 0.91 13.85 -11.52
N LYS A 168 1.20 15.06 -12.01
CA LYS A 168 1.03 16.31 -11.22
C LYS A 168 -0.43 16.60 -10.86
N ASN A 169 -1.35 16.11 -11.68
CA ASN A 169 -2.78 16.24 -11.51
C ASN A 169 -3.37 15.19 -10.57
N VAL A 170 -2.55 14.27 -10.05
CA VAL A 170 -3.00 13.17 -9.20
C VAL A 170 -2.30 13.22 -7.84
N GLU A 171 -3.09 13.38 -6.79
CA GLU A 171 -2.60 13.33 -5.41
C GLU A 171 -3.05 12.04 -4.72
N ARG A 172 -2.09 11.33 -4.11
CA ARG A 172 -2.36 10.09 -3.37
C ARG A 172 -2.47 10.38 -1.88
N VAL A 173 -3.64 10.10 -1.31
CA VAL A 173 -3.94 10.34 0.10
C VAL A 173 -4.22 9.02 0.79
N TYR A 174 -3.40 8.66 1.78
CA TYR A 174 -3.70 7.54 2.67
C TYR A 174 -4.23 8.08 4.00
N ILE A 175 -5.41 7.63 4.41
CA ILE A 175 -6.00 8.05 5.69
C ILE A 175 -5.54 7.07 6.76
N GLU A 176 -4.59 7.52 7.57
CA GLU A 176 -4.13 6.80 8.76
C GLU A 176 -5.18 6.81 9.86
N ASP A 177 -5.29 5.72 10.60
CA ASP A 177 -6.16 5.69 11.77
C ASP A 177 -5.49 6.38 12.95
N ARG A 178 -6.12 7.48 13.39
CA ARG A 178 -5.71 8.28 14.55
C ARG A 178 -6.65 8.07 15.74
N TYR A 179 -7.62 7.15 15.64
CA TYR A 179 -8.57 6.87 16.70
C TYR A 179 -7.89 6.44 18.00
N TRP A 180 -6.91 5.52 17.88
CA TRP A 180 -6.23 4.94 19.03
C TRP A 180 -5.31 5.93 19.75
N ASP A 181 -4.71 6.89 19.02
CA ASP A 181 -3.88 7.96 19.60
C ASP A 181 -4.60 8.74 20.72
N TYR A 182 -5.93 8.78 20.69
CA TYR A 182 -6.76 9.45 21.70
C TYR A 182 -7.59 8.51 22.57
N ASN A 183 -7.60 7.22 22.28
CA ASN A 183 -8.41 6.21 22.97
C ASN A 183 -7.59 5.06 23.57
N GLU A 184 -6.30 5.28 23.81
CA GLU A 184 -5.39 4.30 24.44
C GLU A 184 -5.93 3.76 25.76
N TYR A 185 -6.66 4.57 26.54
CA TYR A 185 -7.29 4.16 27.81
C TYR A 185 -8.28 3.00 27.67
N ARG A 186 -8.74 2.69 26.45
CA ARG A 186 -9.62 1.54 26.17
C ARG A 186 -8.85 0.26 25.93
N VAL A 187 -7.56 0.36 25.61
CA VAL A 187 -6.69 -0.80 25.46
C VAL A 187 -6.46 -1.35 26.86
N PRO A 188 -6.90 -2.59 27.15
CA PRO A 188 -6.62 -3.20 28.44
C PRO A 188 -5.11 -3.23 28.64
N GLU A 189 -4.67 -2.86 29.84
CA GLU A 189 -3.29 -3.10 30.21
C GLU A 189 -2.98 -4.60 30.06
N PRO A 190 -1.81 -4.97 29.54
CA PRO A 190 -1.40 -6.37 29.52
C PRO A 190 -1.57 -6.94 30.93
N PRO A 191 -2.09 -8.18 31.06
CA PRO A 191 -2.18 -8.80 32.38
C PRO A 191 -0.78 -8.76 33.01
N GLU A 192 -0.72 -8.42 34.30
CA GLU A 192 0.53 -8.47 35.03
C GLU A 192 1.15 -9.87 34.82
N PRO A 193 2.46 -9.95 34.53
CA PRO A 193 3.12 -11.24 34.39
C PRO A 193 2.84 -12.08 35.64
N PRO A 194 2.62 -13.39 35.50
CA PRO A 194 2.35 -14.24 36.65
C PRO A 194 3.47 -14.06 37.67
N GLU A 195 3.09 -13.92 38.95
CA GLU A 195 4.09 -13.82 40.01
C GLU A 195 5.04 -15.02 39.92
N PRO A 196 6.36 -14.79 39.95
CA PRO A 196 7.31 -15.88 39.86
C PRO A 196 7.08 -16.87 41.00
N PRO A 197 7.33 -18.17 40.80
CA PRO A 197 7.20 -19.17 41.85
C PRO A 197 7.96 -18.73 43.10
N TYR A 198 7.27 -18.69 44.24
CA TYR A 198 7.81 -18.24 45.54
C TYR A 198 8.34 -16.79 45.57
N GLY A 199 7.96 -15.94 44.62
CA GLY A 199 8.47 -14.56 44.51
C GLY A 199 9.91 -14.47 44.03
N VAL A 200 10.45 -15.53 43.41
CA VAL A 200 11.85 -15.61 43.00
C VAL A 200 11.99 -15.62 41.49
N GLN A 201 12.55 -14.55 40.91
CA GLN A 201 12.60 -14.31 39.47
C GLN A 201 13.23 -15.47 38.67
N TRP A 202 14.39 -15.98 39.09
CA TRP A 202 15.08 -17.05 38.34
C TRP A 202 14.31 -18.37 38.30
N LEU A 203 13.45 -18.63 39.30
CA LEU A 203 12.57 -19.81 39.30
C LEU A 203 11.45 -19.67 38.28
N GLY A 204 10.98 -18.45 38.05
CA GLY A 204 10.07 -18.11 36.95
C GLY A 204 10.75 -18.35 35.61
N ASP A 205 11.92 -17.74 35.41
CA ASP A 205 12.70 -17.91 34.17
C ASP A 205 12.99 -19.39 33.89
N LEU A 206 13.39 -20.16 34.91
CA LEU A 206 13.65 -21.60 34.74
C LEU A 206 12.37 -22.37 34.40
N ASN A 207 11.24 -22.04 35.03
CA ASN A 207 9.96 -22.68 34.74
C ASN A 207 9.49 -22.37 33.30
N ASP A 208 9.70 -21.15 32.84
CA ASP A 208 9.39 -20.72 31.48
C ASP A 208 10.30 -21.43 30.47
N TYR A 209 11.61 -21.49 30.72
CA TYR A 209 12.53 -22.28 29.90
C TYR A 209 12.20 -23.78 29.92
N MET A 210 11.73 -24.33 31.04
CA MET A 210 11.28 -25.73 31.08
C MET A 210 10.06 -26.00 30.19
N GLN A 211 9.27 -24.98 29.83
CA GLN A 211 8.16 -25.10 28.88
C GLN A 211 8.60 -24.99 27.42
N GLU A 212 9.83 -24.52 27.15
CA GLU A 212 10.38 -24.46 25.79
C GLU A 212 10.91 -25.83 25.33
N GLU A 213 10.48 -26.25 24.15
CA GLU A 213 10.87 -27.53 23.55
C GLU A 213 12.39 -27.63 23.32
N SER A 214 13.03 -26.52 22.94
CA SER A 214 14.48 -26.42 22.74
C SER A 214 15.27 -26.74 24.01
N PHE A 215 14.83 -26.23 25.15
CA PHE A 215 15.49 -26.45 26.44
C PHE A 215 15.31 -27.90 26.91
N GLN A 216 14.12 -28.48 26.72
CA GLN A 216 13.85 -29.89 27.04
C GLN A 216 14.74 -30.83 26.23
N ILE A 217 14.88 -30.60 24.91
CA ILE A 217 15.75 -31.40 24.04
C ILE A 217 17.22 -31.29 24.48
N ALA A 218 17.70 -30.07 24.73
CA ALA A 218 19.06 -29.85 25.20
C ALA A 218 19.32 -30.57 26.54
N GLY A 219 18.37 -30.50 27.47
CA GLY A 219 18.42 -31.22 28.74
C GLY A 219 18.49 -32.73 28.58
N ILE A 220 17.67 -33.32 27.71
CA ILE A 220 17.67 -34.76 27.41
C ILE A 220 19.02 -35.19 26.82
N ILE A 221 19.56 -34.43 25.85
CA ILE A 221 20.86 -34.72 25.24
C ILE A 221 21.98 -34.65 26.30
N MET A 222 21.95 -33.65 27.18
CA MET A 222 22.93 -33.53 28.26
C MET A 222 22.88 -34.74 29.19
N VAL A 223 21.68 -35.15 29.64
CA VAL A 223 21.49 -36.32 30.52
C VAL A 223 21.97 -37.60 29.84
N LEU A 224 21.63 -37.81 28.55
CA LEU A 224 22.10 -38.95 27.77
C LEU A 224 23.63 -38.98 27.65
N THR A 225 24.25 -37.82 27.39
CA THR A 225 25.71 -37.72 27.27
C THR A 225 26.41 -38.05 28.59
N ILE A 226 25.85 -37.61 29.72
CA ILE A 226 26.34 -37.94 31.06
C ILE A 226 26.19 -39.44 31.31
N MET A 227 25.01 -40.03 31.05
CA MET A 227 24.77 -41.47 31.19
C MET A 227 25.74 -42.32 30.37
N ILE A 228 25.96 -41.95 29.11
CA ILE A 228 26.90 -42.64 28.22
C ILE A 228 28.32 -42.55 28.79
N ASN A 229 28.76 -41.40 29.29
CA ASN A 229 30.07 -41.28 29.91
C ASN A 229 30.20 -42.19 31.14
N PHE A 230 29.20 -42.22 32.02
CA PHE A 230 29.22 -43.07 33.22
C PHE A 230 29.21 -44.57 32.92
N ILE A 231 28.61 -45.01 31.80
CA ILE A 231 28.57 -46.44 31.42
C ILE A 231 29.76 -46.82 30.53
N ALA A 232 30.08 -46.01 29.53
CA ALA A 232 31.10 -46.31 28.53
C ALA A 232 32.52 -46.25 29.11
N VAL A 233 32.83 -45.26 29.96
CA VAL A 233 34.16 -45.12 30.57
C VAL A 233 34.57 -46.37 31.36
N PRO A 234 33.78 -46.89 32.33
CA PRO A 234 34.16 -48.11 33.04
C PRO A 234 34.22 -49.35 32.14
N LEU A 235 33.33 -49.48 31.16
CA LEU A 235 33.36 -50.60 30.19
C LEU A 235 34.64 -50.59 29.33
N ILE A 236 35.05 -49.40 28.84
CA ILE A 236 36.28 -49.23 28.07
C ILE A 236 37.50 -49.53 28.95
N LEU A 237 37.52 -49.05 30.20
CA LEU A 237 38.61 -49.34 31.14
C LEU A 237 38.72 -50.85 31.43
N MET A 238 37.61 -51.57 31.57
CA MET A 238 37.61 -53.03 31.74
C MET A 238 38.14 -53.76 30.50
N LYS A 239 37.68 -53.38 29.31
CA LYS A 239 38.17 -53.97 28.04
C LYS A 239 39.66 -53.68 27.83
N ARG A 240 40.13 -52.47 28.12
CA ARG A 240 41.55 -52.11 28.05
C ARG A 240 42.38 -52.96 29.00
N LYS A 241 41.98 -53.12 30.26
CA LYS A 241 42.67 -53.99 31.23
C LYS A 241 42.74 -55.45 30.75
N ARG A 242 41.69 -55.95 30.09
CA ARG A 242 41.68 -57.31 29.51
C ARG A 242 42.59 -57.42 28.29
N MET A 243 42.56 -56.46 27.38
CA MET A 243 43.43 -56.43 26.19
C MET A 243 44.91 -56.33 26.58
N VAL A 244 45.27 -55.46 27.52
CA VAL A 244 46.66 -55.36 28.03
C VAL A 244 47.12 -56.69 28.60
N ARG A 245 46.28 -57.41 29.35
CA ARG A 245 46.59 -58.75 29.85
C ARG A 245 46.79 -59.78 28.73
N VAL A 246 45.97 -59.73 27.68
CA VAL A 246 46.08 -60.66 26.54
C VAL A 246 47.32 -60.37 25.70
N LEU A 247 47.64 -59.09 25.44
CA LEU A 247 48.84 -58.67 24.73
C LEU A 247 50.11 -59.04 25.51
N ALA A 248 50.15 -58.81 26.83
CA ALA A 248 51.28 -59.23 27.66
C ALA A 248 51.52 -60.75 27.62
N LYS A 249 50.44 -61.55 27.64
CA LYS A 249 50.56 -63.01 27.47
C LYS A 249 51.05 -63.42 26.09
N ARG A 250 50.64 -62.69 25.03
CA ARG A 250 51.12 -62.95 23.66
C ARG A 250 52.57 -62.53 23.46
N ALA A 251 53.01 -61.43 24.07
CA ALA A 251 54.41 -61.00 24.08
C ALA A 251 55.30 -61.99 24.88
N ALA A 252 54.79 -62.55 25.98
CA ALA A 252 55.51 -63.59 26.72
C ALA A 252 55.60 -64.94 25.99
N ASN A 253 54.64 -65.23 25.11
CA ASN A 253 54.63 -66.42 24.25
C ASN A 253 55.16 -66.15 22.84
N GLN A 254 55.75 -64.97 22.60
CA GLN A 254 56.45 -64.68 21.37
C GLN A 254 57.74 -65.53 21.39
N PRO A 255 57.98 -66.38 20.37
CA PRO A 255 59.22 -67.15 20.32
C PRO A 255 60.38 -66.16 20.39
N ARG A 256 61.37 -66.45 21.26
CA ARG A 256 62.66 -65.74 21.22
C ARG A 256 63.16 -65.89 19.79
N ASP A 257 63.55 -64.79 19.17
CA ASP A 257 64.27 -64.85 17.91
C ASP A 257 65.51 -65.73 18.16
N LEU A 258 65.48 -66.94 17.63
CA LEU A 258 66.57 -67.92 17.78
C LEU A 258 67.78 -67.54 16.91
N ASP A 259 67.67 -66.46 16.14
CA ASP A 259 68.75 -65.90 15.33
C ASP A 259 69.91 -65.37 16.20
N ASP A 260 69.64 -64.93 17.44
CA ASP A 260 70.70 -64.50 18.38
C ASP A 260 71.44 -65.69 19.05
N GLU A 261 70.86 -66.90 19.05
CA GLU A 261 71.47 -68.08 19.70
C GLU A 261 72.33 -68.91 18.72
N PHE A 262 72.19 -68.68 17.41
CA PHE A 262 73.00 -69.32 16.36
C PHE A 262 74.34 -68.60 16.09
N GLU A 263 74.44 -67.30 16.38
CA GLU A 263 75.70 -66.54 16.24
C GLU A 263 76.74 -66.88 17.32
N ASP A 264 76.32 -67.37 18.50
CA ASP A 264 77.22 -67.69 19.62
C ASP A 264 77.78 -69.13 19.57
N PHE A 265 77.36 -69.96 18.60
CA PHE A 265 77.87 -71.34 18.41
C PHE A 265 79.11 -71.42 17.50
N PHE A 266 79.39 -70.39 16.69
CA PHE A 266 80.52 -70.36 15.75
C PHE A 266 81.67 -69.43 16.20
N LYS A 267 81.80 -69.17 17.50
CA LYS A 267 82.93 -68.45 18.11
C LYS A 267 83.76 -69.33 19.03
#